data_AF-A0A812I499-F1
#
_entry.id   AF-A0A812I499-F1
#
_cell.length_a   1.000
_cell.length_b   1.000
_cell.length_c   1.000
_cell.angle_alpha   90.00
_cell.angle_beta   90.00
_cell.angle_gamma   90.00
#
_symmetry.space_group_name_H-M   'P 1'
#
loop_
_entity.id
_entity.type
_entity.pdbx_description
1 polymer ?
#
loop_
_entity_poly.entity_id
_entity_poly.type
_entity_poly.pdbx_seq_one_letter_code
_entity_poly.pdbx_strand_id
1 'polypeptide(L)'
;ENALIRIGPAGAPKSEGMAPGAALKVFRDGQESVNTFMLYSLRGQKGFNQFEHMLCNKLSDFGDDFGFAERQLVKSFKMASKYPFTTGLSQWAQEPDLPADKMKFPFVLCLRPVDEIRSKFAEYKTKKFEHIQEQLGLLNAKTNFYDIYAAAEPNTTLTKIGVLNMRTQFRKTKFGDTKLFF
;
A
#
# COMPACT_ATOMS: atom_id res chain seq x y z
N GLU A 1 14.53 12.84 -5.94
CA GLU A 1 13.34 12.03 -6.27
C GLU A 1 13.28 10.93 -5.25
N ASN A 2 12.54 11.11 -4.16
CA ASN A 2 12.90 10.43 -2.91
C ASN A 2 12.06 9.18 -2.64
N ALA A 3 11.15 8.81 -3.55
CA ALA A 3 10.37 7.59 -3.43
C ALA A 3 9.86 7.07 -4.78
N LEU A 4 9.68 5.75 -4.84
CA LEU A 4 8.95 5.05 -5.90
C LEU A 4 7.71 4.38 -5.29
N ILE A 5 6.61 4.40 -6.05
CA ILE A 5 5.41 3.66 -5.72
C ILE A 5 5.04 2.70 -6.84
N ARG A 6 4.74 1.46 -6.48
CA ARG A 6 4.11 0.46 -7.35
C ARG A 6 2.68 0.29 -6.91
N ILE A 7 1.73 0.36 -7.84
CA ILE A 7 0.30 0.19 -7.55
C ILE A 7 -0.23 -0.94 -8.40
N GLY A 8 -1.05 -1.78 -7.79
CA GLY A 8 -1.71 -2.86 -8.50
C GLY A 8 -2.46 -3.79 -7.58
N PRO A 9 -3.23 -4.73 -8.15
CA PRO A 9 -3.87 -5.74 -7.36
C PRO A 9 -2.83 -6.72 -6.80
N ALA A 10 -3.00 -7.14 -5.55
CA ALA A 10 -2.10 -8.05 -4.84
C ALA A 10 -2.15 -9.49 -5.37
N GLY A 11 -3.22 -9.83 -6.10
CA GLY A 11 -3.41 -11.08 -6.82
C GLY A 11 -4.24 -10.84 -8.06
N ALA A 12 -4.49 -11.90 -8.84
CA ALA A 12 -5.34 -11.78 -10.02
C ALA A 12 -6.76 -11.29 -9.64
N PRO A 13 -7.34 -10.32 -10.38
CA PRO A 13 -8.73 -9.95 -10.21
C PRO A 13 -9.66 -11.16 -10.34
N LYS A 14 -10.68 -11.22 -9.51
CA LYS A 14 -11.74 -12.23 -9.51
C LYS A 14 -12.97 -11.70 -10.26
N SER A 15 -13.98 -12.55 -10.43
CA SER A 15 -15.23 -12.21 -11.14
C SER A 15 -15.93 -10.97 -10.58
N GLU A 16 -15.87 -10.77 -9.26
CA GLU A 16 -16.61 -9.71 -8.54
C GLU A 16 -15.73 -8.58 -7.99
N GLY A 17 -14.40 -8.66 -8.14
CA GLY A 17 -13.52 -7.60 -7.69
C GLY A 17 -12.05 -7.99 -7.59
N MET A 18 -11.28 -7.22 -6.84
CA MET A 18 -9.82 -7.40 -6.72
C MET A 18 -9.32 -7.02 -5.32
N ALA A 19 -8.06 -7.31 -5.01
CA ALA A 19 -7.41 -6.83 -3.80
C ALA A 19 -6.45 -5.68 -4.13
N PRO A 20 -6.84 -4.40 -3.96
CA PRO A 20 -5.95 -3.28 -4.30
C PRO A 20 -4.75 -3.24 -3.36
N GLY A 21 -3.59 -2.92 -3.91
CA GLY A 21 -2.37 -2.75 -3.16
C GLY A 21 -1.47 -1.66 -3.69
N ALA A 22 -0.54 -1.25 -2.82
CA ALA A 22 0.56 -0.37 -3.16
C ALA A 22 1.83 -0.82 -2.44
N ALA A 23 2.97 -0.64 -3.08
CA ALA A 23 4.29 -0.80 -2.48
C ALA A 23 5.02 0.53 -2.58
N LEU A 24 5.52 1.03 -1.46
CA LEU A 24 6.25 2.28 -1.37
C LEU A 24 7.71 1.97 -1.03
N LYS A 25 8.63 2.53 -1.80
CA LYS A 25 10.08 2.47 -1.61
C LYS A 25 10.60 3.89 -1.46
N VAL A 26 11.22 4.22 -0.34
CA VAL A 26 11.78 5.54 -0.05
C VAL A 26 13.30 5.44 -0.05
N PHE A 27 13.95 6.29 -0.85
CA PHE A 27 15.40 6.37 -0.93
C PHE A 27 15.93 7.30 0.16
N ARG A 28 17.02 6.90 0.79
CA ARG A 28 17.69 7.65 1.86
C ARG A 28 19.16 7.81 1.48
N ASP A 29 19.69 9.00 1.70
CA ASP A 29 21.08 9.29 1.33
C ASP A 29 22.04 8.55 2.26
N GLY A 30 23.02 7.84 1.68
CA GLY A 30 24.00 7.06 2.44
C GLY A 30 23.42 5.88 3.24
N GLN A 31 22.14 5.55 3.07
CA GLN A 31 21.45 4.49 3.81
C GLN A 31 20.65 3.59 2.88
N GLU A 32 20.34 2.37 3.33
CA GLU A 32 19.45 1.49 2.59
C GLU A 32 18.06 2.11 2.43
N SER A 33 17.43 1.87 1.29
CA SER A 33 16.04 2.26 1.06
C SER A 33 15.11 1.56 2.05
N VAL A 34 14.10 2.27 2.54
CA VAL A 34 13.04 1.69 3.37
C VAL A 34 11.80 1.45 2.54
N ASN A 35 11.15 0.32 2.77
CA ASN A 35 10.02 -0.09 1.96
C ASN A 35 8.85 -0.54 2.83
N THR A 36 7.65 -0.48 2.26
CA THR A 36 6.44 -1.00 2.89
C THR A 36 5.44 -1.42 1.81
N PHE A 37 4.61 -2.39 2.15
CA PHE A 37 3.47 -2.82 1.34
C PHE A 37 2.19 -2.46 2.09
N MET A 38 1.19 -2.02 1.34
CA MET A 38 -0.06 -1.49 1.87
C MET A 38 -1.20 -2.09 1.07
N LEU A 39 -2.22 -2.58 1.77
CA LEU A 39 -3.36 -3.29 1.20
C LEU A 39 -4.63 -2.75 1.83
N TYR A 40 -5.75 -2.86 1.11
CA TYR A 40 -7.07 -2.63 1.70
C TYR A 40 -7.47 -3.81 2.59
N SER A 41 -7.41 -5.01 2.02
CA SER A 41 -7.80 -6.27 2.66
C SER A 41 -7.12 -7.44 1.95
N LEU A 42 -6.81 -8.50 2.68
CA LEU A 42 -6.34 -9.78 2.16
C LEU A 42 -7.42 -10.47 1.29
N ARG A 43 -8.69 -10.29 1.64
CA ARG A 43 -9.85 -10.78 0.87
C ARG A 43 -10.17 -9.90 -0.33
N GLY A 44 -9.69 -8.66 -0.31
CA GLY A 44 -9.88 -7.65 -1.34
C GLY A 44 -11.16 -6.86 -1.16
N GLN A 45 -11.66 -6.30 -2.26
CA GLN A 45 -12.89 -5.51 -2.32
C GLN A 45 -13.82 -6.04 -3.41
N LYS A 46 -15.09 -5.63 -3.33
CA LYS A 46 -15.99 -5.70 -4.48
C LYS A 46 -15.65 -4.59 -5.47
N GLY A 47 -15.79 -4.89 -6.75
CA GLY A 47 -15.43 -3.98 -7.83
C GLY A 47 -13.92 -3.89 -8.06
N PHE A 48 -13.57 -3.03 -9.00
CA PHE A 48 -12.25 -2.97 -9.62
C PHE A 48 -11.60 -1.59 -9.50
N ASN A 49 -12.17 -0.67 -8.71
CA ASN A 49 -11.60 0.66 -8.47
C ASN A 49 -10.41 0.57 -7.50
N GLN A 50 -9.20 0.82 -7.99
CA GLN A 50 -7.96 0.82 -7.20
C GLN A 50 -7.91 1.91 -6.13
N PHE A 51 -8.69 2.97 -6.32
CA PHE A 51 -8.72 4.16 -5.48
C PHE A 51 -10.02 4.25 -4.65
N GLU A 52 -10.68 3.11 -4.41
CA GLU A 52 -11.93 3.08 -3.64
C GLU A 52 -11.69 3.23 -2.14
N HIS A 53 -10.75 2.43 -1.62
CA HIS A 53 -10.52 2.27 -0.20
C HIS A 53 -9.12 2.71 0.21
N MET A 54 -8.98 2.96 1.50
CA MET A 54 -7.69 3.23 2.13
C MET A 54 -6.82 1.97 2.11
N LEU A 55 -5.53 2.14 1.81
CA LEU A 55 -4.54 1.06 1.85
C LEU A 55 -3.65 1.24 3.08
N CYS A 56 -3.51 0.24 3.93
CA CYS A 56 -2.71 0.34 5.16
C CYS A 56 -1.60 -0.73 5.19
N ASN A 57 -0.48 -0.41 5.84
CA ASN A 57 0.63 -1.36 6.04
C ASN A 57 0.34 -2.41 7.13
N LYS A 58 -0.78 -2.22 7.84
CA LYS A 58 -1.33 -3.12 8.83
C LYS A 58 -2.78 -3.43 8.44
N LEU A 59 -3.05 -4.71 8.24
CA LEU A 59 -4.40 -5.19 7.98
C LEU A 59 -5.17 -5.37 9.29
N SER A 60 -6.50 -5.49 9.19
CA SER A 60 -7.39 -5.73 10.34
C SER A 60 -8.39 -6.87 10.09
N ASP A 61 -8.37 -7.47 8.91
CA ASP A 61 -9.28 -8.52 8.48
C ASP A 61 -8.85 -9.92 8.96
N PHE A 62 -8.49 -10.01 10.24
CA PHE A 62 -8.16 -11.27 10.89
C PHE A 62 -9.40 -11.88 11.50
N GLY A 63 -9.61 -13.17 11.24
CA GLY A 63 -10.72 -13.90 11.82
C GLY A 63 -10.46 -15.40 11.87
N ASP A 64 -11.23 -16.08 12.71
CA ASP A 64 -11.21 -17.54 12.82
C ASP A 64 -11.91 -18.22 11.62
N ASP A 65 -12.60 -17.42 10.80
CA ASP A 65 -13.35 -17.80 9.61
C ASP A 65 -12.49 -18.00 8.35
N PHE A 66 -11.15 -17.97 8.46
CA PHE A 66 -10.28 -18.21 7.32
C PHE A 66 -10.54 -19.57 6.65
N GLY A 67 -10.73 -19.55 5.34
CA GLY A 67 -10.78 -20.75 4.51
C GLY A 67 -9.42 -21.45 4.41
N PHE A 68 -9.39 -22.65 3.81
CA PHE A 68 -8.16 -23.46 3.74
C PHE A 68 -6.98 -22.71 3.10
N ALA A 69 -7.21 -22.05 1.96
CA ALA A 69 -6.16 -21.32 1.24
C ALA A 69 -5.60 -20.14 2.06
N GLU A 70 -6.48 -19.38 2.74
CA GLU A 70 -6.06 -18.28 3.63
C GLU A 70 -5.23 -18.81 4.79
N ARG A 71 -5.64 -19.93 5.42
CA ARG A 71 -4.87 -20.54 6.50
C ARG A 71 -3.46 -20.95 6.07
N GLN A 72 -3.30 -21.49 4.86
CA GLN A 72 -1.97 -21.81 4.33
C GLN A 72 -1.14 -20.56 4.07
N LEU A 73 -1.74 -19.50 3.52
CA LEU A 73 -1.06 -18.22 3.31
C LEU A 73 -0.58 -17.62 4.64
N VAL A 74 -1.47 -17.58 5.65
CA VAL A 74 -1.14 -17.10 6.99
C VAL A 74 -0.05 -17.93 7.63
N LYS A 75 -0.07 -19.26 7.46
CA LYS A 75 1.01 -20.14 7.94
C LYS A 75 2.35 -19.73 7.32
N SER A 76 2.39 -19.46 6.02
CA SER A 76 3.60 -18.98 5.34
C SER A 76 4.07 -17.62 5.86
N PHE A 77 3.18 -16.66 6.05
CA PHE A 77 3.53 -15.36 6.62
C PHE A 77 4.05 -15.48 8.06
N LYS A 78 3.48 -16.40 8.85
CA LYS A 78 3.95 -16.70 10.22
C LYS A 78 5.35 -17.30 10.26
N MET A 79 5.83 -17.93 9.19
CA MET A 79 7.22 -18.39 9.10
C MET A 79 8.20 -17.22 8.99
N ALA A 80 7.77 -16.09 8.40
CA ALA A 80 8.61 -14.91 8.23
C ALA A 80 8.49 -13.90 9.39
N SER A 81 7.32 -13.81 10.04
CA SER A 81 7.07 -12.82 11.08
C SER A 81 6.04 -13.29 12.11
N LYS A 82 6.24 -12.89 13.37
CA LYS A 82 5.22 -13.02 14.43
C LYS A 82 3.98 -12.15 14.17
N TYR A 83 4.11 -11.14 13.31
CA TYR A 83 3.05 -10.21 12.90
C TYR A 83 2.80 -10.36 11.40
N PRO A 84 2.13 -11.45 10.95
CA PRO A 84 2.03 -11.84 9.54
C PRO A 84 1.27 -10.85 8.63
N PHE A 85 0.66 -9.83 9.22
CA PHE A 85 -0.22 -8.90 8.53
C PHE A 85 0.15 -7.44 8.79
N THR A 86 1.40 -7.22 9.17
CA THR A 86 1.94 -5.89 9.42
C THR A 86 3.34 -5.85 8.83
N THR A 87 3.66 -4.78 8.11
CA THR A 87 5.06 -4.47 7.80
C THR A 87 5.60 -3.45 8.80
N GLY A 88 6.77 -3.73 9.37
CA GLY A 88 7.37 -2.86 10.38
C GLY A 88 7.86 -1.54 9.79
N LEU A 89 7.68 -0.44 10.54
CA LEU A 89 8.10 0.91 10.13
C LEU A 89 9.28 1.45 10.96
N SER A 90 9.82 0.68 11.91
CA SER A 90 10.91 1.14 12.76
C SER A 90 12.17 1.52 11.98
N GLN A 91 12.48 0.80 10.89
CA GLN A 91 13.62 1.10 10.02
C GLN A 91 13.49 2.48 9.36
N TRP A 92 12.26 2.99 9.18
CA TRP A 92 12.02 4.31 8.59
C TRP A 92 12.44 5.45 9.52
N ALA A 93 12.52 5.20 10.83
CA ALA A 93 12.96 6.17 11.83
C ALA A 93 14.43 5.99 12.25
N GLN A 94 15.15 5.05 11.63
CA GLN A 94 16.56 4.86 11.88
C GLN A 94 17.36 5.99 11.25
N GLU A 95 18.14 6.67 12.08
CA GLU A 95 19.14 7.65 11.68
C GLU A 95 20.48 7.28 12.35
N PRO A 96 21.63 7.53 11.70
CA PRO A 96 22.95 7.10 12.21
C PRO A 96 23.24 7.54 13.64
N ASP A 97 22.81 8.77 13.99
CA ASP A 97 23.11 9.39 15.28
C ASP A 97 21.91 9.39 16.25
N LEU A 98 20.81 8.71 15.91
CA LEU A 98 19.61 8.66 16.76
C LEU A 98 19.55 7.34 17.55
N PRO A 99 19.65 7.37 18.89
CA PRO A 99 19.46 6.20 19.73
C PRO A 99 18.10 5.51 19.51
N ALA A 100 18.08 4.18 19.56
CA ALA A 100 16.89 3.38 19.27
C ALA A 100 15.69 3.69 20.18
N ASP A 101 15.93 4.04 21.44
CA ASP A 101 14.91 4.45 22.42
C ASP A 101 14.29 5.82 22.11
N LYS A 102 14.94 6.63 21.28
CA LYS A 102 14.45 7.93 20.82
C LYS A 102 13.76 7.87 19.46
N MET A 103 13.83 6.73 18.76
CA MET A 103 13.19 6.55 17.46
C MET A 103 11.66 6.58 17.61
N LYS A 104 11.01 7.48 16.90
CA LYS A 104 9.55 7.56 16.81
C LYS A 104 9.10 7.13 15.43
N PHE A 105 8.25 6.12 15.37
CA PHE A 105 7.63 5.65 14.15
C PHE A 105 6.16 5.33 14.42
N PRO A 106 5.28 5.47 13.43
CA PRO A 106 3.86 5.18 13.63
C PRO A 106 3.62 3.67 13.73
N PHE A 107 2.56 3.31 14.47
CA PHE A 107 2.06 1.95 14.54
C PHE A 107 1.44 1.50 13.20
N VAL A 108 0.79 2.42 12.49
CA VAL A 108 0.20 2.19 11.18
C VAL A 108 0.36 3.42 10.30
N LEU A 109 0.65 3.16 9.03
CA LEU A 109 0.65 4.10 7.93
C LEU A 109 -0.45 3.68 6.95
N CYS A 110 -1.19 4.65 6.44
CA CYS A 110 -2.26 4.42 5.50
C CYS A 110 -2.26 5.45 4.37
N LEU A 111 -2.64 5.01 3.17
CA LEU A 111 -2.84 5.84 1.99
C LEU A 111 -4.32 5.95 1.73
N ARG A 112 -4.89 7.14 1.90
CA ARG A 112 -6.29 7.43 1.58
C ARG A 112 -6.39 8.10 0.21
N PRO A 113 -7.07 7.50 -0.78
CA PRO A 113 -7.28 8.16 -2.06
C PRO A 113 -7.88 9.54 -1.85
N VAL A 114 -7.39 10.56 -2.55
CA VAL A 114 -8.04 11.88 -2.50
C VAL A 114 -9.41 11.81 -3.17
N ASP A 115 -10.38 12.60 -2.70
CA ASP A 115 -11.78 12.49 -3.13
C ASP A 115 -11.97 12.70 -4.63
N GLU A 116 -11.19 13.60 -5.23
CA GLU A 116 -11.18 13.83 -6.67
C GLU A 116 -10.80 12.56 -7.44
N ILE A 117 -9.73 11.88 -7.01
CA ILE A 117 -9.28 10.63 -7.64
C ILE A 117 -10.30 9.52 -7.42
N ARG A 118 -10.81 9.36 -6.19
CA ARG A 118 -11.84 8.36 -5.92
C ARG A 118 -13.08 8.54 -6.79
N SER A 119 -13.52 9.79 -6.97
CA SER A 119 -14.66 10.13 -7.82
C SER A 119 -14.39 9.89 -9.31
N LYS A 120 -13.18 10.25 -9.77
CA LYS A 120 -12.73 10.05 -11.16
C LYS A 120 -12.78 8.58 -11.59
N PHE A 121 -12.55 7.64 -10.68
CA PHE A 121 -12.54 6.20 -10.98
C PHE A 121 -13.80 5.46 -10.51
N ALA A 122 -14.88 6.17 -10.17
CA ALA A 122 -16.11 5.56 -9.64
C ALA A 122 -16.76 4.53 -10.59
N GLU A 123 -16.57 4.64 -11.91
CA GLU A 123 -17.08 3.65 -12.88
C GLU A 123 -16.48 2.25 -12.66
N TYR A 124 -15.24 2.18 -12.15
CA TYR A 124 -14.56 0.90 -11.89
C TYR A 124 -15.11 0.17 -10.67
N LYS A 125 -16.11 0.72 -9.97
CA LYS A 125 -16.90 -0.04 -8.99
C LYS A 125 -17.61 -1.24 -9.63
N THR A 126 -18.00 -1.13 -10.89
CA THR A 126 -18.69 -2.20 -11.64
C THR A 126 -17.95 -2.59 -12.91
N LYS A 127 -17.24 -1.65 -13.54
CA LYS A 127 -16.48 -1.88 -14.76
C LYS A 127 -15.20 -2.66 -14.49
N LYS A 128 -15.05 -3.80 -15.15
CA LYS A 128 -13.80 -4.57 -15.19
C LYS A 128 -12.74 -3.85 -16.02
N PHE A 129 -11.49 -4.05 -15.66
CA PHE A 129 -10.34 -3.71 -16.50
C PHE A 129 -9.63 -4.99 -16.92
N GLU A 130 -8.98 -4.98 -18.07
CA GLU A 130 -8.07 -6.05 -18.47
C GLU A 130 -6.70 -5.83 -17.78
N HIS A 131 -6.28 -4.57 -17.72
CA HIS A 131 -5.00 -4.16 -17.15
C HIS A 131 -5.15 -2.97 -16.20
N ILE A 132 -4.53 -3.01 -15.03
CA ILE A 132 -4.57 -1.91 -14.04
C ILE A 132 -4.05 -0.58 -14.62
N GLN A 133 -3.20 -0.68 -15.66
CA GLN A 133 -2.68 0.44 -16.42
C GLN A 133 -3.78 1.26 -17.11
N GLU A 134 -4.96 0.70 -17.35
CA GLU A 134 -6.13 1.46 -17.83
C GLU A 134 -6.57 2.51 -16.81
N GLN A 135 -6.43 2.25 -15.51
CA GLN A 135 -6.70 3.22 -14.46
C GLN A 135 -5.48 4.13 -14.23
N LEU A 136 -4.30 3.54 -14.06
CA LEU A 136 -3.09 4.32 -13.73
C LEU A 136 -2.67 5.27 -14.87
N GLY A 137 -2.94 4.91 -16.12
CA GLY A 137 -2.66 5.74 -17.29
C GLY A 137 -3.54 7.00 -17.40
N LEU A 138 -4.66 7.06 -16.66
CA LEU A 138 -5.54 8.23 -16.61
C LEU A 138 -5.06 9.30 -15.62
N LEU A 139 -4.00 9.02 -14.85
CA LEU A 139 -3.40 9.97 -13.92
C LEU A 139 -2.30 10.78 -14.61
N ASN A 140 -2.35 12.11 -14.45
CA ASN A 140 -1.36 13.02 -15.00
C ASN A 140 -0.24 13.31 -14.00
N ALA A 141 0.96 13.60 -14.49
CA ALA A 141 2.03 14.09 -13.63
C ALA A 141 1.56 15.34 -12.85
N LYS A 142 2.17 15.56 -11.69
CA LYS A 142 1.87 16.58 -10.67
C LYS A 142 0.51 16.43 -9.98
N THR A 143 -0.16 15.28 -10.12
CA THR A 143 -1.42 14.99 -9.43
C THR A 143 -1.16 14.48 -8.02
N ASN A 144 -1.90 14.99 -7.03
CA ASN A 144 -2.02 14.37 -5.71
C ASN A 144 -3.03 13.23 -5.79
N PHE A 145 -2.66 12.01 -5.39
CA PHE A 145 -3.54 10.85 -5.57
C PHE A 145 -3.77 10.05 -4.29
N TYR A 146 -2.94 10.25 -3.26
CA TYR A 146 -3.20 9.80 -1.90
C TYR A 146 -2.84 10.88 -0.87
N ASP A 147 -3.65 10.96 0.17
CA ASP A 147 -3.26 11.53 1.45
C ASP A 147 -2.62 10.44 2.32
N ILE A 148 -1.54 10.80 3.02
CA ILE A 148 -0.84 9.90 3.93
C ILE A 148 -1.36 10.13 5.34
N TYR A 149 -1.83 9.06 5.97
CA TYR A 149 -2.36 9.04 7.33
C TYR A 149 -1.52 8.14 8.21
N ALA A 150 -1.40 8.49 9.48
CA ALA A 150 -0.70 7.68 10.46
C ALA A 150 -1.37 7.72 11.84
N ALA A 151 -1.14 6.67 12.62
CA ALA A 151 -1.50 6.59 14.03
C ALA A 151 -0.31 6.03 14.81
N ALA A 152 -0.04 6.62 15.98
CA ALA A 152 1.08 6.22 16.83
C ALA A 152 0.78 4.95 17.64
N GLU A 153 -0.49 4.69 17.93
CA GLU A 153 -0.94 3.59 18.80
C GLU A 153 -2.16 2.86 18.20
N PRO A 154 -2.42 1.60 18.62
CA PRO A 154 -3.63 0.87 18.23
C PRO A 154 -4.91 1.63 18.62
N ASN A 155 -5.95 1.52 17.79
CA ASN A 155 -7.28 2.10 18.06
C ASN A 155 -7.31 3.63 18.26
N THR A 156 -6.28 4.33 17.80
CA THR A 156 -6.25 5.80 17.80
C THR A 156 -6.68 6.38 16.46
N THR A 157 -7.04 7.66 16.47
CA THR A 157 -7.50 8.34 15.26
C THR A 157 -6.33 8.56 14.29
N LEU A 158 -6.55 8.19 13.02
CA LEU A 158 -5.60 8.46 11.95
C LEU A 158 -5.47 9.96 11.71
N THR A 159 -4.24 10.46 11.78
CA THR A 159 -3.91 11.86 11.50
C THR A 159 -3.23 11.98 10.15
N LYS A 160 -3.60 12.99 9.35
CA LYS A 160 -2.95 13.26 8.07
C LYS A 160 -1.55 13.80 8.33
N ILE A 161 -0.52 13.16 7.77
CA ILE A 161 0.89 13.54 7.93
C ILE A 161 1.55 13.98 6.63
N GLY A 162 0.88 13.82 5.49
CA GLY A 162 1.44 14.20 4.20
C GLY A 162 0.55 13.86 3.02
N VAL A 163 1.14 13.97 1.82
CA VAL A 163 0.49 13.67 0.54
C VAL A 163 1.47 12.94 -0.38
N LEU A 164 0.96 12.01 -1.18
CA LEU A 164 1.67 11.45 -2.31
C LEU A 164 1.34 12.26 -3.56
N ASN A 165 2.31 13.07 -3.98
CA ASN A 165 2.29 13.79 -5.25
C ASN A 165 3.03 12.99 -6.32
N MET A 166 2.37 12.73 -7.44
CA MET A 166 2.98 12.04 -8.55
C MET A 166 3.86 13.01 -9.34
N ARG A 167 5.19 12.85 -9.33
CA ARG A 167 6.08 13.74 -10.12
C ARG A 167 6.10 13.41 -11.60
N THR A 168 5.99 12.12 -11.93
CA THR A 168 6.04 11.59 -13.30
C THR A 168 4.88 10.64 -13.51
N GLN A 169 4.36 10.53 -14.74
CA GLN A 169 3.29 9.58 -15.04
C GLN A 169 3.70 8.13 -14.74
N PHE A 170 2.73 7.29 -14.41
CA PHE A 170 2.94 5.85 -14.27
C PHE A 170 3.51 5.25 -15.56
N ARG A 171 4.54 4.42 -15.40
CA ARG A 171 5.20 3.72 -16.52
C ARG A 171 5.06 2.22 -16.36
N LYS A 172 4.84 1.54 -17.48
CA LYS A 172 4.98 0.08 -17.56
C LYS A 172 6.46 -0.25 -17.51
N THR A 173 6.86 -1.16 -16.62
CA THR A 173 8.27 -1.54 -16.53
C THR A 173 8.44 -2.99 -16.14
N LYS A 174 8.89 -3.81 -17.11
CA LYS A 174 9.30 -5.20 -16.85
C LYS A 174 10.45 -5.25 -15.84
N PHE A 175 11.35 -4.26 -15.87
CA PHE A 175 12.43 -4.15 -14.90
C PHE A 175 11.87 -3.94 -13.49
N GLY A 176 10.91 -3.02 -13.32
CA GLY A 176 10.29 -2.81 -12.02
C GLY A 176 9.51 -4.02 -11.51
N ASP A 177 8.94 -4.82 -12.42
CA ASP A 177 8.23 -6.04 -12.05
C ASP A 177 9.15 -7.22 -11.70
N THR A 178 10.38 -7.27 -12.26
CA THR A 178 11.25 -8.46 -12.16
C THR A 178 12.58 -8.25 -11.44
N LYS A 179 13.00 -6.99 -11.25
CA LYS A 179 14.30 -6.63 -10.69
C LYS A 179 14.24 -5.66 -9.51
N LEU A 180 13.18 -4.85 -9.40
CA LEU A 180 13.03 -3.97 -8.24
C LEU A 180 12.43 -4.73 -7.06
N PHE A 181 13.17 -4.75 -5.96
CA PHE A 181 12.69 -5.19 -4.66
C PHE A 181 12.07 -4.01 -3.93
N PHE A 182 10.80 -4.20 -3.59
CA PHE A 182 10.09 -3.43 -2.59
C PHE A 182 10.09 -4.28 -1.31
#